data_AF-A0A6G9YTE0-F1
#
_entry.id   AF-A0A6G9YTE0-F1
#
_cell.length_a   1.000
_cell.length_b   1.000
_cell.length_c   1.000
_cell.angle_alpha   90.00
_cell.angle_beta   90.00
_cell.angle_gamma   90.00
#
_symmetry.space_group_name_H-M   'P 1'
#
loop_
_entity.id
_entity.type
_entity.pdbx_description
1 polymer ?
#
loop_
_entity_poly.entity_id
_entity_poly.type
_entity_poly.pdbx_seq_one_letter_code
_entity_poly.pdbx_strand_id
1 'polypeptide(L)'
;MDRTIAREILALEAAAAADGTAPSEDAPTPDGYTMDTYLLLGIIDALQGVQAAVIAAAGADPPAIKPMPRPVTALDTVREELRLRSMQHLIDEFLPPATEDETSSLS
;
A
#
# COMPACT_ATOMS: atom_id res chain seq x y z
N MET A 1 -13.85 10.78 8.85
CA MET A 1 -14.20 9.49 9.50
C MET A 1 -13.20 9.18 10.60
N ASP A 2 -13.64 8.72 11.78
CA ASP A 2 -12.77 8.38 12.92
C ASP A 2 -12.06 7.02 12.73
N ARG A 3 -10.81 6.91 13.20
CA ARG A 3 -9.93 5.74 13.06
C ARG A 3 -10.48 4.50 13.76
N THR A 4 -11.18 4.70 14.88
CA THR A 4 -11.80 3.61 15.65
C THR A 4 -12.87 2.91 14.82
N ILE A 5 -13.75 3.71 14.19
CA ILE A 5 -14.82 3.25 13.30
C ILE A 5 -14.22 2.55 12.08
N ALA A 6 -13.13 3.09 11.51
CA ALA A 6 -12.44 2.48 10.36
C ALA A 6 -11.93 1.06 10.65
N ARG A 7 -11.40 0.80 11.85
CA ARG A 7 -10.98 -0.55 12.26
C ARG A 7 -12.16 -1.51 12.38
N GLU A 8 -13.27 -1.04 12.94
CA GLU A 8 -14.48 -1.84 13.12
C GLU A 8 -15.07 -2.26 11.77
N ILE A 9 -15.15 -1.33 10.81
CA ILE A 9 -15.61 -1.64 9.44
C ILE A 9 -14.71 -2.69 8.78
N LEU A 10 -13.38 -2.55 8.85
CA LEU A 10 -12.46 -3.52 8.26
C LEU A 10 -12.55 -4.91 8.94
N ALA A 11 -12.83 -4.95 10.25
CA ALA A 11 -13.05 -6.21 10.96
C ALA A 11 -14.35 -6.90 10.51
N LEU A 12 -15.42 -6.12 10.29
CA LEU A 12 -16.68 -6.62 9.74
C LEU A 12 -16.51 -7.10 8.28
N GLU A 13 -15.77 -6.37 7.44
CA GLU A 13 -15.44 -6.79 6.07
C GLU A 13 -14.64 -8.11 6.06
N ALA A 14 -13.64 -8.25 6.93
CA ALA A 14 -12.85 -9.48 7.02
C ALA A 14 -13.68 -10.68 7.49
N ALA A 15 -14.62 -10.47 8.42
CA ALA A 15 -15.55 -11.51 8.85
C ALA A 15 -16.53 -11.90 7.73
N ALA A 16 -17.08 -10.91 7.01
CA ALA A 16 -17.95 -11.15 5.86
C ALA A 16 -17.23 -11.91 4.73
N ALA A 17 -15.96 -11.57 4.47
CA ALA A 17 -15.13 -12.26 3.49
C ALA A 17 -14.84 -13.72 3.88
N ALA A 18 -14.63 -14.01 5.17
CA ALA A 18 -14.48 -15.37 5.67
C ALA A 18 -15.77 -16.20 5.52
N ASP A 19 -16.93 -15.54 5.65
CA ASP A 19 -18.26 -16.14 5.46
C ASP A 19 -18.71 -16.17 3.98
N GLY A 20 -17.86 -15.76 3.03
CA GLY A 20 -18.17 -15.77 1.59
C GLY A 20 -19.20 -14.71 1.15
N THR A 21 -19.50 -13.73 2.01
CA THR A 21 -20.38 -12.60 1.71
C THR A 21 -19.55 -11.51 1.02
N ALA A 22 -19.90 -11.13 -0.20
CA ALA A 22 -19.18 -10.09 -0.94
C ALA A 22 -19.21 -8.75 -0.19
N PRO A 23 -18.08 -8.01 -0.09
CA PRO A 23 -18.06 -6.72 0.57
C PRO A 23 -18.95 -5.71 -0.18
N SER A 24 -19.72 -4.92 0.57
CA SER A 24 -20.55 -3.85 0.01
C SER A 24 -19.67 -2.74 -0.57
N GLU A 25 -19.95 -2.32 -1.81
CA GLU A 25 -19.19 -1.30 -2.55
C GLU A 25 -19.21 0.13 -1.93
N ASP A 26 -19.99 0.34 -0.86
CA ASP A 26 -20.18 1.63 -0.20
C ASP A 26 -19.07 1.99 0.80
N ALA A 27 -17.80 1.73 0.45
CA ALA A 27 -16.70 2.25 1.26
C ALA A 27 -16.71 3.79 1.19
N PRO A 28 -16.67 4.50 2.34
CA PRO A 28 -16.65 5.95 2.34
C PRO A 28 -15.38 6.44 1.64
N THR A 29 -15.56 7.02 0.46
CA THR A 29 -14.51 7.70 -0.28
C THR A 29 -14.10 8.97 0.49
N PRO A 30 -12.83 9.38 0.43
CA PRO A 30 -12.39 10.59 1.12
C PRO A 30 -13.10 11.80 0.50
N ASP A 31 -13.63 12.66 1.37
CA ASP A 31 -14.36 13.86 0.98
C ASP A 31 -13.57 14.64 -0.09
N GLY A 32 -14.14 14.71 -1.30
CA GLY A 32 -13.62 15.49 -2.43
C GLY A 32 -13.03 14.70 -3.60
N TYR A 33 -12.83 13.38 -3.48
CA TYR A 33 -12.28 12.56 -4.58
C TYR A 33 -13.12 11.31 -4.82
N THR A 34 -13.75 11.25 -6.00
CA THR A 34 -14.44 10.04 -6.48
C THR A 34 -13.42 8.97 -6.90
N MET A 35 -13.84 7.70 -6.98
CA MET A 35 -13.02 6.59 -7.51
C MET A 35 -12.43 6.92 -8.89
N ASP A 36 -13.21 7.57 -9.76
CA ASP A 36 -12.73 8.01 -11.08
C ASP A 36 -11.51 8.93 -10.99
N THR A 37 -11.49 9.80 -9.97
CA THR A 37 -10.37 10.72 -9.77
C THR A 37 -9.11 9.95 -9.33
N TYR A 38 -9.25 8.89 -8.52
CA TYR A 38 -8.13 8.00 -8.20
C TYR A 38 -7.56 7.28 -9.42
N LEU A 39 -8.44 6.76 -10.28
CA LEU A 39 -8.04 6.09 -11.51
C LEU A 39 -7.30 7.04 -12.45
N LEU A 40 -7.82 8.26 -12.64
CA LEU A 40 -7.18 9.30 -13.45
C LEU A 40 -5.80 9.68 -12.91
N LEU A 41 -5.69 9.88 -11.61
CA LEU A 41 -4.40 10.12 -10.96
C LEU A 41 -3.44 8.94 -11.15
N GLY A 42 -3.93 7.68 -11.13
CA GLY A 42 -3.14 6.48 -11.41
C GLY A 42 -2.59 6.44 -12.84
N ILE A 43 -3.43 6.81 -13.80
CA ILE A 43 -3.03 6.92 -15.21
C ILE A 43 -1.93 7.99 -15.38
N ILE A 44 -2.06 9.13 -14.70
CA ILE A 44 -1.05 10.21 -14.76
C ILE A 44 0.32 9.72 -14.27
N ASP A 45 0.36 9.03 -13.13
CA ASP A 45 1.62 8.50 -12.59
C ASP A 45 2.25 7.45 -13.54
N ALA A 46 1.44 6.59 -14.16
CA ALA A 46 1.91 5.62 -15.15
C ALA A 46 2.50 6.31 -16.40
N LEU A 47 1.85 7.37 -16.89
CA LEU A 47 2.36 8.16 -18.02
C LEU A 47 3.68 8.85 -17.70
N GLN A 48 3.84 9.38 -16.48
CA GLN A 48 5.11 9.96 -16.03
C GLN A 48 6.24 8.92 -16.01
N GLY A 49 5.93 7.69 -15.56
CA GLY A 49 6.87 6.55 -15.61
C GLY A 49 7.32 6.22 -17.03
N VAL A 50 6.37 6.12 -17.97
CA VAL A 50 6.70 5.86 -19.39
C VAL A 50 7.55 6.98 -19.98
N GLN A 51 7.22 8.25 -19.72
CA GLN A 51 7.99 9.39 -20.20
C GLN A 51 9.43 9.37 -19.67
N ALA A 52 9.61 9.12 -18.37
CA ALA A 52 10.94 9.00 -17.77
C ALA A 52 11.75 7.86 -18.39
N ALA A 53 11.13 6.70 -18.64
CA ALA A 53 11.79 5.57 -19.27
C ALA A 53 12.25 5.90 -20.71
N VAL A 54 11.43 6.61 -21.49
CA VAL A 54 11.79 7.05 -22.85
C VAL A 54 12.93 8.06 -22.83
N ILE A 55 12.93 9.02 -21.90
CA ILE A 55 14.00 10.01 -21.75
C ILE A 55 15.32 9.32 -21.38
N ALA A 56 15.29 8.38 -20.43
CA ALA A 56 16.45 7.58 -20.05
C ALA A 56 16.99 6.75 -21.23
N ALA A 57 16.10 6.12 -21.99
CA ALA A 57 16.49 5.34 -23.18
C ALA A 57 17.11 6.20 -24.29
N ALA A 58 16.75 7.49 -24.36
CA ALA A 58 17.36 8.47 -25.26
C ALA A 58 18.73 8.99 -24.76
N GLY A 59 19.21 8.53 -23.61
CA GLY A 59 20.50 8.92 -23.03
C GLY A 59 20.46 10.26 -22.27
N ALA A 60 19.29 10.77 -21.97
CA ALA A 60 19.09 11.96 -21.14
C ALA A 60 18.69 11.59 -19.71
N ASP A 61 18.83 12.53 -18.77
CA ASP A 61 18.47 12.30 -17.37
C ASP A 61 16.97 12.60 -17.16
N PRO A 62 16.15 11.62 -16.79
CA PRO A 62 14.72 11.82 -16.63
C PRO A 62 14.39 12.70 -15.40
N PRO A 63 13.28 13.46 -15.45
CA PRO A 63 12.83 14.23 -14.30
C PRO A 63 12.45 13.31 -13.14
N ALA A 64 12.71 13.75 -11.90
CA ALA A 64 12.31 13.01 -10.72
C ALA A 64 10.78 12.88 -10.65
N ILE A 65 10.28 11.65 -10.75
CA ILE A 65 8.86 11.35 -10.63
C ILE A 65 8.47 11.53 -9.16
N LYS A 66 7.57 12.49 -8.91
CA LYS A 66 6.93 12.68 -7.60
C LYS A 66 5.45 12.36 -7.77
N PRO A 67 5.00 11.17 -7.35
CA PRO A 67 3.59 10.82 -7.41
C PRO A 67 2.75 11.89 -6.73
N MET A 68 1.62 12.26 -7.33
CA MET A 68 0.78 13.29 -6.74
C MET A 68 0.19 12.79 -5.41
N PRO A 69 0.11 13.64 -4.37
CA PRO A 69 -0.43 13.24 -3.09
C PRO A 69 -1.86 12.75 -3.27
N ARG A 70 -2.10 11.49 -2.89
CA ARG A 70 -3.43 10.89 -2.88
C ARG A 70 -4.17 11.41 -1.65
N PRO A 71 -5.49 11.66 -1.72
CA PRO A 71 -6.29 11.69 -0.51
C PRO A 71 -6.16 10.33 0.16
N VAL A 72 -6.16 10.30 1.49
CA VAL A 72 -6.06 9.04 2.24
C VAL A 72 -7.23 9.03 3.21
N THR A 73 -8.08 8.01 3.12
CA THR A 73 -9.13 7.82 4.13
C THR A 73 -8.54 7.21 5.39
N ALA A 74 -9.27 7.34 6.49
CA ALA A 74 -8.96 6.60 7.71
C ALA A 74 -8.96 5.07 7.45
N LEU A 75 -9.81 4.58 6.53
CA LEU A 75 -9.83 3.17 6.11
C LEU A 75 -8.56 2.77 5.39
N ASP A 76 -8.10 3.58 4.43
CA ASP A 76 -6.89 3.30 3.65
C ASP A 76 -5.66 3.22 4.57
N THR A 77 -5.59 4.12 5.55
CA THR A 77 -4.50 4.13 6.55
C THR A 77 -4.50 2.84 7.36
N VAL A 78 -5.65 2.42 7.88
CA VAL A 78 -5.76 1.21 8.70
C VAL A 78 -5.53 -0.05 7.86
N ARG A 79 -6.01 -0.08 6.62
CA ARG A 79 -5.82 -1.20 5.69
C ARG A 79 -4.34 -1.38 5.35
N GLU A 80 -3.61 -0.31 5.09
CA GLU A 80 -2.16 -0.37 4.85
C GLU A 80 -1.39 -0.82 6.11
N GLU A 81 -1.76 -0.34 7.30
CA GLU A 81 -1.16 -0.80 8.56
C GLU A 81 -1.34 -2.31 8.77
N LEU A 82 -2.54 -2.84 8.48
CA LEU A 82 -2.82 -4.27 8.57
C LEU A 82 -2.03 -5.07 7.53
N ARG A 83 -1.91 -4.55 6.30
CA ARG A 83 -1.12 -5.18 5.23
C ARG A 83 0.36 -5.27 5.61
N LEU A 84 0.95 -4.17 6.09
CA LEU A 84 2.35 -4.13 6.52
C LEU A 84 2.60 -5.08 7.70
N ARG A 85 1.69 -5.12 8.67
CA ARG A 85 1.79 -6.06 9.80
C ARG A 85 1.72 -7.52 9.36
N SER A 86 0.81 -7.84 8.44
CA SER A 86 0.68 -9.18 7.87
C SER A 86 1.95 -9.58 7.12
N MET A 87 2.49 -8.67 6.30
CA MET A 87 3.75 -8.91 5.58
C MET A 87 4.93 -9.11 6.52
N GLN A 88 5.03 -8.32 7.60
CA GLN A 88 6.07 -8.51 8.61
C GLN A 88 5.93 -9.87 9.31
N HIS A 89 4.71 -10.28 9.63
CA HIS A 89 4.46 -11.59 10.25
C HIS A 89 4.92 -12.73 9.34
N LEU A 90 4.65 -12.65 8.04
CA LEU A 90 5.15 -13.63 7.06
C LEU A 90 6.69 -13.61 6.99
N ILE A 91 7.30 -12.43 7.01
CA ILE A 91 8.78 -12.34 7.04
C ILE A 91 9.31 -13.02 8.30
N ASP A 92 8.74 -12.76 9.47
CA ASP A 92 9.19 -13.36 10.73
C ASP A 92 8.98 -14.89 10.77
N GLU A 93 7.94 -15.41 10.10
CA GLU A 93 7.69 -16.86 10.00
C GLU A 93 8.67 -17.56 9.05
N PHE A 94 9.02 -16.92 7.93
CA PHE A 94 9.84 -17.55 6.89
C PHE A 94 11.33 -17.21 6.96
N LEU A 95 11.73 -16.18 7.72
CA LEU A 95 13.12 -15.80 7.88
C LEU A 95 13.73 -16.55 9.08
N PRO A 96 14.77 -17.37 8.90
CA PRO A 96 15.45 -18.00 10.04
C PRO A 96 16.05 -16.92 10.95
N PRO A 97 16.12 -17.14 12.27
CA PRO A 97 16.77 -16.20 13.18
C PRO A 97 18.20 -15.98 12.68
N ALA A 98 18.61 -14.71 12.57
CA ALA A 98 19.98 -14.36 12.21
C ALA A 98 20.92 -15.06 13.19
N THR A 99 21.66 -16.05 12.71
CA THR A 99 22.65 -16.78 13.51
C THR A 99 23.80 -15.82 13.81
N GLU A 100 23.80 -15.27 15.00
CA GLU A 100 24.95 -14.59 15.60
C GLU A 100 26.04 -15.64 15.90
N ASP A 101 26.85 -16.06 14.91
CA ASP A 101 27.92 -17.02 15.19
C ASP A 101 29.11 -16.98 14.19
N GLU A 102 29.63 -15.78 13.89
CA GLU A 102 30.90 -15.63 13.18
C GLU A 102 31.97 -14.79 13.92
N THR A 103 31.76 -14.37 15.17
CA THR A 103 32.73 -13.50 15.87
C THR A 103 33.50 -14.12 17.03
N SER A 104 33.31 -15.41 17.35
CA SER A 104 34.00 -16.05 18.51
C SER A 104 35.13 -17.04 18.17
N SER A 105 35.62 -17.12 16.93
CA SER A 105 36.69 -18.07 16.55
C SER A 105 38.04 -17.45 16.15
N LEU A 106 38.28 -16.17 16.45
CA LEU A 106 39.55 -15.48 16.15
C LEU A 106 40.26 -14.88 17.37
N SER A 107 40.16 -15.51 18.55
CA SER A 107 41.05 -15.19 19.68
C SER A 107 41.69 -16.41 20.31
#